data_AF-D3D7J7-F1
#
_entry.id   AF-D3D7J7-F1
#
_cell.length_a   1.000
_cell.length_b   1.000
_cell.length_c   1.000
_cell.angle_alpha   90.00
_cell.angle_beta   90.00
_cell.angle_gamma   90.00
#
_symmetry.space_group_name_H-M   'P 1'
#
loop_
_entity.id
_entity.type
_entity.pdbx_description
1 polymer ?
#
loop_
_entity_poly.entity_id
_entity_poly.type
_entity_poly.pdbx_seq_one_letter_code
_entity_poly.pdbx_strand_id
1 'polypeptide(L)'
;MDAADVGGVHIKYLHHCRRQLWLYLRGIRPEHLSARVRLGEAVHDTAYGRFRPVDLGAAKLDHLDGDLWVHEVKSSRRPTAADEAQALHYCHRLADVGVDVRGAILHYRPTRRTVRLPFDDACRDRAAADVAAVLAVAAETTTPQRLDRPACTGCSFLDYCWTD
;
A
#
# COMPACT_ATOMS: atom_id res chain seq x y z
N MET A 1 -1.28 -18.08 3.33
CA MET A 1 -0.72 -16.73 3.19
C MET A 1 -0.05 -16.45 4.49
N ASP A 2 1.24 -16.21 4.43
CA ASP A 2 2.06 -15.99 5.62
C ASP A 2 2.50 -14.52 5.67
N ALA A 3 3.09 -14.09 6.79
CA ALA A 3 3.51 -12.69 6.97
C ALA A 3 4.45 -12.20 5.85
N ALA A 4 5.28 -13.09 5.30
CA ALA A 4 6.19 -12.78 4.21
C ALA A 4 5.48 -12.48 2.87
N ASP A 5 4.25 -12.97 2.67
CA ASP A 5 3.45 -12.73 1.46
C ASP A 5 2.73 -11.36 1.51
N VAL A 6 2.75 -10.68 2.65
CA VAL A 6 2.09 -9.39 2.81
C VAL A 6 2.90 -8.30 2.11
N GLY A 7 2.50 -7.99 0.88
CA GLY A 7 2.94 -6.81 0.12
C GLY A 7 2.24 -5.50 0.49
N GLY A 8 2.78 -4.38 0.00
CA GLY A 8 2.27 -3.02 0.27
C GLY A 8 0.84 -2.76 -0.25
N VAL A 9 0.43 -3.44 -1.32
CA VAL A 9 -0.96 -3.38 -1.82
C VAL A 9 -1.96 -3.94 -0.80
N HIS A 10 -1.59 -4.97 -0.04
CA HIS A 10 -2.47 -5.54 0.98
C HIS A 10 -2.68 -4.56 2.13
N ILE A 11 -1.60 -3.91 2.59
CA ILE A 11 -1.64 -2.88 3.63
C ILE A 11 -2.49 -1.69 3.16
N LYS A 12 -2.29 -1.25 1.92
CA LYS A 12 -3.10 -0.20 1.32
C LYS A 12 -4.60 -0.55 1.34
N TYR A 13 -4.98 -1.76 0.96
CA TYR A 13 -6.37 -2.18 1.00
C TYR A 13 -6.89 -2.42 2.42
N LEU A 14 -6.07 -2.88 3.36
CA LEU A 14 -6.46 -2.99 4.76
C LEU A 14 -6.96 -1.64 5.29
N HIS A 15 -6.20 -0.58 5.03
CA HIS A 15 -6.51 0.78 5.47
C HIS A 15 -7.56 1.50 4.61
N HIS A 16 -7.84 1.02 3.40
CA HIS A 16 -8.86 1.59 2.53
C HIS A 16 -10.22 0.90 2.68
N CYS A 17 -10.26 -0.43 2.55
CA CYS A 17 -11.47 -1.25 2.59
C CYS A 17 -11.12 -2.74 2.79
N ARG A 18 -11.48 -3.32 3.96
CA ARG A 18 -11.25 -4.75 4.24
C ARG A 18 -11.93 -5.69 3.23
N ARG A 19 -13.11 -5.33 2.72
CA ARG A 19 -13.78 -6.09 1.67
C ARG A 19 -12.97 -6.09 0.37
N GLN A 20 -12.37 -4.97 -0.01
CA GLN A 20 -11.47 -4.90 -1.16
C GLN A 20 -10.25 -5.79 -0.97
N LEU A 21 -9.62 -5.75 0.21
CA LEU A 21 -8.51 -6.65 0.55
C LEU A 21 -8.93 -8.11 0.41
N TRP A 22 -10.09 -8.49 0.97
CA TRP A 22 -10.59 -9.87 0.92
C TRP A 22 -10.86 -10.36 -0.51
N LEU A 23 -11.46 -9.51 -1.36
CA LEU A 23 -11.71 -9.81 -2.78
C LEU A 23 -10.37 -9.94 -3.53
N TYR A 24 -9.43 -9.04 -3.25
CA TYR A 24 -8.08 -9.10 -3.79
C TYR A 24 -7.39 -10.41 -3.37
N LEU A 25 -7.43 -10.84 -2.12
CA LEU A 25 -6.80 -12.09 -1.71
C LEU A 25 -7.39 -13.35 -2.40
N ARG A 26 -8.59 -13.24 -2.99
CA ARG A 26 -9.27 -14.29 -3.76
C ARG A 26 -9.13 -14.16 -5.28
N GLY A 27 -8.19 -13.34 -5.75
CA GLY A 27 -7.85 -13.23 -7.18
C GLY A 27 -8.74 -12.29 -7.99
N ILE A 28 -9.67 -11.56 -7.36
CA ILE A 28 -10.48 -10.55 -8.05
C ILE A 28 -9.60 -9.31 -8.26
N ARG A 29 -9.34 -8.95 -9.53
CA ARG A 29 -8.40 -7.90 -9.93
C ARG A 29 -8.96 -6.91 -10.97
N PRO A 30 -10.02 -6.13 -10.69
CA PRO A 30 -10.60 -5.21 -11.68
C PRO A 30 -9.78 -3.93 -11.90
N GLU A 31 -8.67 -3.74 -11.17
CA GLU A 31 -7.88 -2.51 -11.17
C GLU A 31 -7.38 -2.12 -12.56
N HIS A 32 -7.00 -3.09 -13.39
CA HIS A 32 -6.54 -2.85 -14.77
C HIS A 32 -7.60 -2.22 -15.68
N LEU A 33 -8.89 -2.37 -15.35
CA LEU A 33 -10.00 -1.74 -16.07
C LEU A 33 -10.22 -0.29 -15.63
N SER A 34 -9.70 0.10 -14.46
CA SER A 34 -9.87 1.44 -13.92
C SER A 34 -8.93 2.44 -14.60
N ALA A 35 -9.51 3.44 -15.28
CA ALA A 35 -8.76 4.56 -15.84
C ALA A 35 -7.91 5.29 -14.79
N ARG A 36 -8.38 5.34 -13.54
CA ARG A 36 -7.66 5.96 -12.43
C ARG A 36 -6.41 5.18 -12.03
N VAL A 37 -6.48 3.85 -12.03
CA VAL A 37 -5.32 2.99 -11.71
C VAL A 37 -4.28 3.09 -12.82
N ARG A 38 -4.70 2.95 -14.09
CA ARG A 38 -3.81 3.10 -15.25
C ARG A 38 -3.08 4.45 -15.27
N LEU A 39 -3.77 5.52 -14.90
CA LEU A 39 -3.15 6.83 -14.74
C LEU A 39 -2.08 6.83 -13.62
N GLY A 40 -2.36 6.17 -12.50
CA GLY A 40 -1.39 6.01 -11.41
C GLY A 40 -0.13 5.26 -11.84
N GLU A 41 -0.30 4.15 -12.55
CA GLU A 41 0.79 3.33 -13.09
C GLU A 41 1.63 4.13 -14.11
N ALA A 42 0.99 4.82 -15.05
CA ALA A 42 1.72 5.65 -16.03
C ALA A 42 2.50 6.80 -15.36
N VAL A 43 1.96 7.41 -14.30
CA VAL A 43 2.66 8.45 -13.52
C VAL A 43 3.86 7.86 -12.79
N HIS A 44 3.78 6.62 -12.35
CA HIS A 44 4.85 5.88 -11.68
C HIS A 44 5.97 5.52 -12.67
N ASP A 45 5.63 4.93 -13.82
CA ASP A 45 6.56 4.58 -14.89
C ASP A 45 7.38 5.78 -15.39
N THR A 46 6.76 6.95 -15.52
CA THR A 46 7.45 8.19 -15.91
C THR A 46 8.36 8.77 -14.81
N ALA A 47 8.19 8.37 -13.55
CA ALA A 47 9.01 8.84 -12.43
C ALA A 47 10.32 8.06 -12.27
N TYR A 48 10.42 6.86 -12.85
CA TYR A 48 11.50 5.89 -12.64
C TYR A 48 12.90 6.35 -13.06
N GLY A 49 13.04 7.46 -13.77
CA GLY A 49 14.35 7.98 -14.20
C GLY A 49 15.33 8.33 -13.06
N ARG A 50 14.88 8.36 -11.79
CA ARG A 50 15.71 8.71 -10.62
C ARG A 50 15.78 7.63 -9.53
N PHE A 51 15.01 6.55 -9.63
CA PHE A 51 14.75 5.62 -8.53
C PHE A 51 14.96 4.18 -9.01
N ARG A 52 15.78 3.41 -8.29
CA ARG A 52 15.98 1.98 -8.56
C ARG A 52 15.05 1.17 -7.65
N PRO A 53 14.16 0.32 -8.21
CA PRO A 53 13.24 -0.45 -7.41
C PRO A 53 14.00 -1.53 -6.63
N VAL A 54 13.58 -1.76 -5.38
CA VAL A 54 14.08 -2.87 -4.55
C VAL A 54 12.99 -3.93 -4.50
N ASP A 55 13.34 -5.13 -4.94
CA ASP A 55 12.46 -6.30 -4.86
C ASP A 55 12.60 -6.94 -3.48
N LEU A 56 11.55 -6.85 -2.66
CA LEU A 56 11.46 -7.50 -1.36
C LEU A 56 10.57 -8.76 -1.43
N GLY A 57 10.42 -9.36 -2.62
CA GLY A 57 9.54 -10.48 -2.91
C GLY A 57 8.09 -10.00 -3.10
N ALA A 58 7.30 -10.02 -2.03
CA ALA A 58 5.89 -9.61 -2.08
C ALA A 58 5.67 -8.09 -2.18
N ALA A 59 6.73 -7.28 -2.04
CA ALA A 59 6.69 -5.83 -2.07
C ALA A 59 7.72 -5.27 -3.06
N LYS A 60 7.26 -4.45 -4.00
CA LYS A 60 8.13 -3.58 -4.80
C LYS A 60 8.18 -2.21 -4.15
N LEU A 61 9.35 -1.87 -3.63
CA LEU A 61 9.68 -0.55 -3.13
C LEU A 61 10.14 0.33 -4.30
N ASP A 62 9.66 1.57 -4.42
CA ASP A 62 10.09 2.47 -5.50
C ASP A 62 11.58 2.77 -5.42
N HIS A 63 12.09 3.10 -4.22
CA HIS A 63 13.52 3.33 -3.97
C HIS A 63 13.91 3.32 -2.48
N LEU A 64 15.12 2.87 -2.19
CA LEU A 64 15.84 3.12 -0.94
C LEU A 64 17.06 3.99 -1.27
N ASP A 65 17.18 5.16 -0.65
CA ASP A 65 18.31 6.07 -0.88
C ASP A 65 19.58 5.67 -0.09
N GLY A 66 20.69 6.36 -0.34
CA GLY A 66 21.96 6.10 0.34
C GLY A 66 21.97 6.45 1.83
N ASP A 67 21.00 7.25 2.28
CA ASP A 67 20.79 7.61 3.70
C ASP A 67 19.78 6.66 4.38
N LEU A 68 19.41 5.55 3.73
CA LEU A 68 18.47 4.54 4.21
C LEU A 68 17.06 5.09 4.46
N TRP A 69 16.61 6.03 3.63
CA TRP A 69 15.21 6.43 3.54
C TRP A 69 14.49 5.70 2.41
N VAL A 70 13.31 5.17 2.73
CA VAL A 70 12.35 4.64 1.75
C VAL A 70 11.70 5.78 1.00
N HIS A 71 11.65 5.74 -0.32
CA HIS A 71 10.94 6.71 -1.14
C HIS A 71 9.75 6.02 -1.81
N GLU A 72 8.59 6.68 -1.81
CA GLU A 72 7.36 6.20 -2.43
C GLU A 72 6.65 7.35 -3.16
N VAL A 73 6.29 7.14 -4.42
CA VAL A 73 5.67 8.17 -5.25
C VAL A 73 4.15 7.98 -5.31
N LYS A 74 3.40 9.04 -4.99
CA LYS A 74 1.94 9.05 -5.01
C LYS A 74 1.40 9.97 -6.11
N SER A 75 0.46 9.43 -6.89
CA SER A 75 -0.32 10.17 -7.89
C SER A 75 -1.51 10.92 -7.27
N SER A 76 -1.82 10.68 -5.98
CA SER A 76 -2.84 11.40 -5.24
C SER A 76 -2.37 12.80 -4.85
N ARG A 77 -3.32 13.71 -4.58
CA ARG A 77 -3.01 15.09 -4.16
C ARG A 77 -2.74 15.22 -2.66
N ARG A 78 -3.32 14.32 -1.86
CA ARG A 78 -3.36 14.42 -0.40
C ARG A 78 -2.83 13.13 0.23
N PRO A 79 -2.10 13.24 1.34
CA PRO A 79 -1.75 12.08 2.17
C PRO A 79 -2.97 11.36 2.70
N THR A 80 -2.84 10.06 2.87
CA THR A 80 -3.84 9.18 3.47
C THR A 80 -3.17 8.24 4.46
N ALA A 81 -3.95 7.74 5.44
CA ALA A 81 -3.46 6.73 6.39
C ALA A 81 -2.95 5.47 5.66
N ALA A 82 -3.57 5.09 4.54
CA ALA A 82 -3.12 3.98 3.71
C ALA A 82 -1.74 4.23 3.07
N ASP A 83 -1.44 5.47 2.65
CA ASP A 83 -0.12 5.82 2.11
C ASP A 83 0.96 5.74 3.18
N GLU A 84 0.67 6.23 4.40
CA GLU A 84 1.59 6.15 5.54
C GLU A 84 1.82 4.71 5.99
N ALA A 85 0.76 3.93 6.19
CA ALA A 85 0.85 2.54 6.58
C ALA A 85 1.63 1.69 5.57
N GLN A 86 1.39 1.89 4.26
CA GLN A 86 2.15 1.21 3.22
C GLN A 86 3.64 1.53 3.29
N ALA A 87 4.00 2.81 3.49
CA ALA A 87 5.40 3.22 3.61
C ALA A 87 6.08 2.62 4.85
N LEU A 88 5.39 2.59 6.00
CA LEU A 88 5.91 1.99 7.23
C LEU A 88 6.05 0.48 7.13
N HIS A 89 5.17 -0.18 6.37
CA HIS A 89 5.32 -1.58 6.04
C HIS A 89 6.63 -1.83 5.28
N TYR A 90 6.98 -1.00 4.29
CA TYR A 90 8.26 -1.14 3.60
C TYR A 90 9.46 -0.95 4.53
N CYS A 91 9.42 0.03 5.43
CA CYS A 91 10.45 0.18 6.47
C CYS A 91 10.54 -1.08 7.34
N HIS A 92 9.40 -1.60 7.81
CA HIS A 92 9.37 -2.81 8.62
C HIS A 92 9.98 -4.02 7.89
N ARG A 93 9.63 -4.24 6.62
CA ARG A 93 10.19 -5.34 5.81
C ARG A 93 11.70 -5.21 5.61
N LEU A 94 12.21 -3.99 5.42
CA LEU A 94 13.65 -3.72 5.33
C LEU A 94 14.35 -4.01 6.66
N ALA A 95 13.75 -3.59 7.77
CA ALA A 95 14.31 -3.83 9.09
C ALA A 95 14.34 -5.34 9.44
N ASP A 96 13.34 -6.11 9.04
CA ASP A 96 13.29 -7.57 9.25
C ASP A 96 14.44 -8.30 8.55
N VAL A 97 14.95 -7.75 7.44
CA VAL A 97 16.11 -8.29 6.71
C VAL A 97 17.43 -7.64 7.12
N GLY A 98 17.45 -6.90 8.23
CA GLY A 98 18.66 -6.35 8.85
C GLY A 98 19.09 -4.96 8.32
N VAL A 99 18.24 -4.25 7.58
CA VAL A 99 18.52 -2.88 7.14
C VAL A 99 18.08 -1.88 8.21
N ASP A 100 19.01 -1.04 8.68
CA ASP A 100 18.73 0.05 9.62
C ASP A 100 18.06 1.24 8.94
N VAL A 101 16.81 1.04 8.51
CA VAL A 101 16.03 2.04 7.79
C VAL A 101 15.65 3.22 8.71
N ARG A 102 15.88 4.44 8.24
CA ARG A 102 15.60 5.66 9.02
C ARG A 102 14.15 6.07 9.01
N GLY A 103 13.42 5.70 7.96
CA GLY A 103 12.07 6.18 7.71
C GLY A 103 11.67 6.14 6.24
N ALA A 104 10.51 6.73 5.97
CA ALA A 104 9.97 6.85 4.62
C ALA A 104 9.70 8.30 4.22
N ILE A 105 9.70 8.54 2.91
CA ILE A 105 9.46 9.81 2.25
C ILE A 105 8.41 9.58 1.16
N LEU A 106 7.21 10.13 1.39
CA LEU A 106 6.09 10.08 0.45
C LEU A 106 6.11 11.31 -0.46
N HIS A 107 6.15 11.11 -1.77
CA HIS A 107 6.20 12.18 -2.78
C HIS A 107 4.86 12.30 -3.52
N TYR A 108 4.09 13.36 -3.25
CA TYR A 108 2.80 13.61 -3.89
C TYR A 108 3.00 14.48 -5.14
N ARG A 109 3.08 13.83 -6.30
CA ARG A 109 3.44 14.45 -7.59
C ARG A 109 2.58 15.66 -7.96
N PRO A 110 1.23 15.59 -7.88
CA PRO A 110 0.40 16.70 -8.36
C PRO A 110 0.55 17.98 -7.53
N THR A 111 0.91 17.85 -6.25
CA THR A 111 1.04 18.97 -5.32
C THR A 111 2.49 19.31 -5.00
N ARG A 112 3.45 18.51 -5.49
CA ARG A 112 4.88 18.56 -5.12
C ARG A 112 5.11 18.54 -3.60
N ARG A 113 4.17 17.97 -2.86
CA ARG A 113 4.26 17.82 -1.40
C ARG A 113 5.13 16.60 -1.10
N THR A 114 5.94 16.71 -0.07
CA THR A 114 6.69 15.60 0.51
C THR A 114 6.30 15.43 1.97
N VAL A 115 6.10 14.19 2.41
CA VAL A 115 5.87 13.85 3.83
C VAL A 115 6.98 12.92 4.27
N ARG A 116 7.66 13.28 5.37
CA ARG A 116 8.75 12.49 5.96
C ARG A 116 8.23 11.79 7.22
N LEU A 117 8.45 10.48 7.30
CA LEU A 117 7.97 9.60 8.36
C LEU A 117 9.18 8.87 8.96
N PRO A 118 9.76 9.35 10.08
CA PRO A 118 10.77 8.60 10.81
C PRO A 118 10.23 7.21 11.21
N PHE A 119 11.09 6.19 11.18
CA PHE A 119 10.72 4.84 11.59
C PHE A 119 11.29 4.55 12.97
N ASP A 120 10.41 4.53 13.97
CA ASP A 120 10.72 4.19 15.36
C ASP A 120 10.04 2.87 15.77
N ASP A 121 10.23 2.46 17.03
CA ASP A 121 9.65 1.21 17.55
C ASP A 121 8.12 1.23 17.53
N ALA A 122 7.48 2.38 17.78
CA ALA A 122 6.04 2.49 17.68
C ALA A 122 5.54 2.28 16.23
N CYS A 123 6.29 2.76 15.25
CA CYS A 123 6.02 2.49 13.84
C CYS A 123 6.20 1.01 13.49
N ARG A 124 7.21 0.35 14.05
CA ARG A 124 7.44 -1.09 13.89
C ARG A 124 6.26 -1.90 14.44
N ASP A 125 5.81 -1.59 15.64
CA ASP A 125 4.67 -2.28 16.28
C ASP A 125 3.39 -2.11 15.45
N ARG A 126 3.15 -0.90 14.93
CA ARG A 126 2.03 -0.61 14.03
C ARG A 126 2.10 -1.41 12.74
N ALA A 127 3.27 -1.48 12.10
CA ALA A 127 3.44 -2.24 10.87
C ALA A 127 3.23 -3.74 11.12
N ALA A 128 3.73 -4.29 12.23
CA ALA A 128 3.50 -5.68 12.62
C ALA A 128 2.01 -5.96 12.88
N ALA A 129 1.30 -5.03 13.54
CA ALA A 129 -0.13 -5.13 13.77
C ALA A 129 -0.94 -5.10 12.45
N ASP A 130 -0.53 -4.27 11.49
CA ASP A 130 -1.15 -4.23 10.16
C ASP A 130 -0.95 -5.54 9.41
N VAL A 131 0.25 -6.14 9.47
CA VAL A 131 0.51 -7.47 8.89
C VAL A 131 -0.40 -8.51 9.51
N ALA A 132 -0.54 -8.54 10.84
CA ALA A 132 -1.44 -9.46 11.52
C ALA A 132 -2.91 -9.24 11.11
N ALA A 133 -3.33 -7.99 10.94
CA ALA A 133 -4.68 -7.66 10.50
C ALA A 133 -4.95 -8.08 9.04
N VAL A 134 -3.96 -7.97 8.14
CA VAL A 134 -4.07 -8.52 6.79
C VAL A 134 -4.30 -10.03 6.83
N LEU A 135 -3.50 -10.75 7.63
CA LEU A 135 -3.62 -12.21 7.77
C LEU A 135 -4.99 -12.61 8.35
N ALA A 136 -5.51 -11.83 9.30
CA ALA A 136 -6.85 -12.03 9.83
C ALA A 136 -7.92 -11.92 8.72
N VAL A 137 -7.87 -10.86 7.90
CA VAL A 137 -8.80 -10.70 6.75
C VAL A 137 -8.61 -11.82 5.72
N ALA A 138 -7.38 -12.29 5.50
CA ALA A 138 -7.11 -13.41 4.62
C ALA A 138 -7.80 -14.71 5.08
N ALA A 139 -7.84 -14.93 6.40
CA ALA A 139 -8.45 -16.10 7.02
C ALA A 139 -9.98 -16.02 7.14
N GLU A 140 -10.59 -14.85 6.96
CA GLU A 140 -12.05 -14.69 7.01
C GLU A 140 -12.72 -15.54 5.93
N THR A 141 -13.64 -16.42 6.34
CA THR A 141 -14.42 -17.28 5.43
C THR A 141 -15.59 -16.53 4.81
N THR A 142 -16.14 -15.55 5.54
CA THR A 142 -17.23 -14.68 5.09
C THR A 142 -16.69 -13.37 4.53
N THR A 143 -17.38 -12.80 3.53
CA THR A 143 -16.99 -11.52 2.97
C THR A 143 -17.17 -10.38 3.98
N PRO A 144 -16.15 -9.52 4.20
CA PRO A 144 -16.27 -8.37 5.08
C PRO A 144 -17.41 -7.44 4.65
N GLN A 145 -17.92 -6.68 5.62
CA GLN A 145 -18.94 -5.67 5.37
C GLN A 145 -18.45 -4.63 4.36
N ARG A 146 -19.36 -4.20 3.48
CA ARG A 146 -19.11 -3.09 2.57
C ARG A 146 -19.09 -1.77 3.35
N LEU A 147 -18.26 -0.84 2.89
CA LEU A 147 -18.36 0.56 3.30
C LEU A 147 -19.65 1.17 2.75
N ASP A 148 -20.03 2.34 3.27
CA ASP A 148 -21.11 3.11 2.68
C ASP A 148 -20.81 3.46 1.21
N ARG A 149 -21.86 3.50 0.39
CA ARG A 149 -21.74 3.69 -1.05
C ARG A 149 -20.92 4.93 -1.46
N PRO A 150 -21.02 6.11 -0.80
CA PRO A 150 -20.21 7.27 -1.13
C PRO A 150 -18.70 7.04 -1.00
N ALA A 151 -18.27 6.24 -0.02
CA ALA A 151 -16.87 5.87 0.18
C ALA A 151 -16.35 4.93 -0.92
N CYS A 152 -17.26 4.28 -1.68
CA CYS A 152 -16.92 3.42 -2.80
C CYS A 152 -16.76 4.17 -4.14
N THR A 153 -16.96 5.50 -4.16
CA THR A 153 -16.92 6.28 -5.42
C THR A 153 -15.55 6.17 -6.10
N GLY A 154 -15.53 5.64 -7.33
CA GLY A 154 -14.30 5.44 -8.10
C GLY A 154 -13.47 4.22 -7.66
N CYS A 155 -13.99 3.37 -6.76
CA CYS A 155 -13.41 2.08 -6.46
C CYS A 155 -13.57 1.13 -7.65
N SER A 156 -12.49 0.47 -8.06
CA SER A 156 -12.53 -0.53 -9.15
C SER A 156 -13.35 -1.78 -8.82
N PHE A 157 -13.66 -2.00 -7.54
CA PHE A 157 -14.44 -3.15 -7.06
C PHE A 157 -15.93 -2.82 -6.87
N LEU A 158 -16.39 -1.65 -7.32
CA LEU A 158 -17.76 -1.18 -7.08
C LEU A 158 -18.78 -2.21 -7.57
N ASP A 159 -18.66 -2.69 -8.81
CA ASP A 159 -19.61 -3.65 -9.39
C ASP A 159 -19.62 -4.98 -8.61
N TYR A 160 -18.44 -5.49 -8.23
CA TYR A 160 -18.33 -6.70 -7.39
C TYR A 160 -18.94 -6.55 -5.98
N CYS A 161 -19.12 -5.33 -5.48
CA CYS A 161 -19.65 -5.09 -4.13
C CYS A 161 -21.13 -4.67 -4.12
N TRP A 162 -21.67 -4.24 -5.26
CA TRP A 162 -22.99 -3.59 -5.37
C TRP A 162 -23.86 -4.14 -6.49
N THR A 163 -23.41 -5.14 -7.24
CA THR A 163 -24.28 -5.99 -8.05
C THR A 163 -24.85 -7.10 -7.16
N ASP A 164 -26.18 -7.23 -7.16
CA ASP A 164 -26.92 -8.25 -6.41
C ASP A 164 -26.71 -9.66 -7.00
#